data_AF-A0A368CHL0-F1
#
_entry.id   AF-A0A368CHL0-F1
#
_cell.length_a   1.000
_cell.length_b   1.000
_cell.length_c   1.000
_cell.angle_alpha   90.00
_cell.angle_beta   90.00
_cell.angle_gamma   90.00
#
_symmetry.space_group_name_H-M   'P 1'
#
loop_
_entity.id
_entity.type
_entity.pdbx_description
1 polymer ?
#
loop_
_entity_poly.entity_id
_entity_poly.type
_entity_poly.pdbx_seq_one_letter_code
_entity_poly.pdbx_strand_id
1 'polypeptide(L)'
;MNPILQELRSINSMLEFLLQYREEFSSEKRELLERAALKVDAVMHGLDQLRSGTPAPDELESLLSSIEDLHASLAPIDADLEAAQLVRL
;
A
#
# COMPACT_ATOMS: atom_id res chain seq x y z
N MET A 1 -6.24 -3.52 19.82
CA MET A 1 -6.13 -3.74 18.35
C MET A 1 -4.94 -2.91 17.89
N ASN A 2 -3.98 -3.46 17.15
CA ASN A 2 -2.79 -2.70 16.73
C ASN A 2 -3.21 -1.71 15.62
N PRO A 3 -3.10 -0.39 15.84
CA PRO A 3 -3.61 0.62 14.90
C PRO A 3 -2.96 0.52 13.52
N ILE A 4 -1.68 0.16 13.45
CA ILE A 4 -0.95 -0.01 12.18
C ILE A 4 -1.53 -1.14 11.33
N LEU A 5 -1.91 -2.25 11.96
CA LEU A 5 -2.54 -3.38 11.25
C LEU A 5 -3.95 -3.03 10.76
N GLN A 6 -4.65 -2.14 11.45
CA GLN A 6 -5.96 -1.67 11.02
C GLN A 6 -5.83 -0.74 9.80
N GLU A 7 -4.84 0.16 9.81
CA GLU A 7 -4.56 1.03 8.66
C GLU A 7 -4.15 0.23 7.43
N LEU A 8 -3.23 -0.73 7.56
CA LEU A 8 -2.82 -1.58 6.44
C LEU A 8 -3.97 -2.38 5.84
N ARG A 9 -4.88 -2.90 6.68
CA ARG A 9 -6.11 -3.55 6.21
C ARG A 9 -7.02 -2.58 5.46
N SER A 10 -7.15 -1.35 5.96
CA SER A 10 -7.93 -0.31 5.30
C SER A 10 -7.35 0.04 3.92
N ILE A 11 -6.03 0.18 3.83
CA ILE A 11 -5.32 0.43 2.56
C ILE A 11 -5.51 -0.76 1.61
N ASN A 12 -5.39 -2.00 2.11
CA ASN A 12 -5.60 -3.19 1.29
C ASN A 12 -7.03 -3.25 0.72
N SER A 13 -8.05 -3.05 1.56
CA SER A 13 -9.45 -3.02 1.11
C SER A 13 -9.72 -1.90 0.10
N MET A 14 -9.07 -0.74 0.25
CA MET A 14 -9.17 0.35 -0.72
C MET A 14 -8.51 -0.01 -2.05
N LEU A 15 -7.33 -0.63 -2.04
CA LEU A 15 -6.64 -1.07 -3.25
C LEU A 15 -7.41 -2.19 -3.96
N GLU A 16 -7.95 -3.16 -3.22
CA GLU A 16 -8.83 -4.20 -3.76
C GLU A 16 -10.04 -3.60 -4.48
N PHE A 17 -10.68 -2.60 -3.86
CA PHE A 17 -11.78 -1.86 -4.48
C PHE A 17 -11.34 -1.16 -5.77
N LEU A 18 -10.24 -0.40 -5.73
CA LEU A 18 -9.73 0.30 -6.92
C LEU A 18 -9.33 -0.66 -8.05
N LEU A 19 -8.77 -1.82 -7.72
CA LEU A 19 -8.42 -2.85 -8.70
C LEU A 19 -9.63 -3.49 -9.37
N GLN A 20 -10.79 -3.55 -8.71
CA GLN A 20 -12.03 -4.01 -9.35
C GLN A 20 -12.48 -3.09 -10.48
N TYR A 21 -12.20 -1.78 -10.37
CA TYR A 21 -12.51 -0.77 -11.37
C TYR A 21 -11.31 -0.40 -12.24
N ARG A 22 -10.27 -1.26 -12.30
CA ARG A 22 -9.02 -0.94 -12.98
C ARG A 22 -9.17 -0.54 -14.44
N GLU A 23 -10.17 -1.08 -15.13
CA GLU A 23 -10.42 -0.81 -16.55
C GLU A 23 -10.80 0.66 -16.80
N GLU A 24 -11.30 1.35 -15.77
CA GLU A 24 -11.67 2.77 -15.82
C GLU A 24 -10.47 3.71 -15.69
N PHE A 25 -9.29 3.21 -15.29
CA PHE A 25 -8.08 4.00 -15.13
C PHE A 25 -7.19 3.97 -16.39
N SER A 26 -6.31 4.97 -16.52
CA SER A 26 -5.21 4.94 -17.50
C SER A 26 -4.26 3.77 -17.23
N SER A 27 -3.49 3.32 -18.24
CA SER A 27 -2.56 2.20 -18.04
C SER A 27 -1.52 2.50 -16.96
N GLU A 28 -1.02 3.73 -16.90
CA GLU A 28 -0.08 4.19 -15.88
C GLU A 28 -0.66 4.08 -14.47
N LYS A 29 -1.90 4.55 -14.27
CA LYS A 29 -2.57 4.48 -12.97
C LYS A 29 -2.92 3.04 -12.58
N ARG A 30 -3.24 2.18 -13.55
CA ARG A 30 -3.41 0.73 -13.31
C ARG A 30 -2.12 0.09 -12.82
N GLU A 31 -1.00 0.32 -13.50
CA GLU A 31 0.30 -0.22 -13.11
C GLU A 31 0.71 0.24 -11.70
N LEU A 32 0.42 1.51 -11.35
CA LEU A 32 0.63 2.03 -10.01
C LEU A 32 -0.21 1.31 -8.96
N LEU A 33 -1.51 1.12 -9.21
CA LEU A 33 -2.42 0.41 -8.30
C LEU A 33 -2.04 -1.05 -8.11
N GLU A 34 -1.68 -1.75 -9.19
CA GLU A 34 -1.24 -3.15 -9.14
C GLU A 34 0.08 -3.29 -8.35
N ARG A 35 1.04 -2.38 -8.57
CA ARG A 35 2.28 -2.35 -7.79
C ARG A 35 2.04 -2.04 -6.31
N ALA A 36 1.17 -1.08 -6.01
CA ALA A 36 0.82 -0.76 -4.63
C ALA A 36 0.18 -1.96 -3.92
N ALA A 37 -0.72 -2.69 -4.59
CA ALA A 37 -1.37 -3.87 -4.02
C ALA A 37 -0.37 -4.99 -3.69
N LEU A 38 0.57 -5.27 -4.61
CA LEU A 38 1.64 -6.26 -4.36
C LEU A 38 2.49 -5.88 -3.13
N LYS A 39 2.78 -4.58 -2.97
CA LYS A 39 3.58 -4.08 -1.84
C LYS A 39 2.83 -4.15 -0.51
N VAL A 40 1.52 -3.85 -0.50
CA VAL A 40 0.68 -4.01 0.70
C VAL A 40 0.63 -5.48 1.15
N ASP A 41 0.46 -6.40 0.20
CA ASP A 41 0.44 -7.83 0.48
C ASP A 41 1.77 -8.31 1.09
N ALA A 42 2.91 -7.87 0.54
CA ALA A 42 4.23 -8.16 1.10
C ALA A 42 4.41 -7.64 2.54
N VAL A 43 3.98 -6.41 2.82
CA VAL A 43 4.03 -5.82 4.17
C VAL A 43 3.12 -6.59 5.14
N MET A 44 1.90 -6.95 4.72
CA MET A 44 0.98 -7.75 5.52
C MET A 44 1.54 -9.13 5.83
N HIS A 45 2.12 -9.81 4.83
CA HIS A 45 2.76 -11.10 5.02
C HIS A 45 3.95 -11.02 5.97
N GLY A 46 4.81 -10.00 5.84
CA GLY A 46 5.93 -9.78 6.76
C GLY A 46 5.45 -9.56 8.20
N LEU A 47 4.41 -8.75 8.39
CA LEU A 47 3.82 -8.51 9.71
C LEU A 47 3.20 -9.76 10.34
N ASP A 48 2.53 -10.61 9.56
CA ASP A 48 2.01 -11.88 10.07
C ASP A 48 3.14 -12.86 10.44
N GLN A 49 4.27 -12.85 9.72
CA GLN A 49 5.47 -13.58 10.13
C GLN A 49 6.01 -13.08 11.48
N LEU A 50 6.11 -11.76 11.69
CA LEU A 50 6.55 -11.20 12.98
C LEU A 50 5.62 -11.58 14.14
N ARG A 51 4.34 -11.83 13.88
CA ARG A 51 3.36 -12.22 14.91
C ARG A 51 3.51 -13.68 15.36
N SER A 52 4.17 -14.51 14.55
CA SER A 52 4.35 -15.93 14.81
C SER A 52 5.58 -16.27 15.69
N GLY A 53 6.41 -15.28 16.03
CA GLY A 53 7.60 -15.51 16.85
C GLY A 53 8.40 -14.24 17.18
N THR A 54 9.65 -14.42 17.61
CA THR A 54 10.60 -13.30 17.70
C THR A 54 11.31 -13.17 16.36
N PRO A 55 11.08 -12.09 15.62
CA PRO A 55 11.64 -11.96 14.29
C PRO A 55 13.15 -11.72 14.33
N ALA A 56 13.85 -12.25 13.32
CA ALA A 56 15.26 -11.96 13.11
C ALA A 56 15.44 -10.48 12.70
N PRO A 57 16.59 -9.86 13.01
CA PRO A 57 16.89 -8.49 12.59
C PRO A 57 16.73 -8.27 11.08
N ASP A 58 17.13 -9.24 10.26
CA ASP A 58 17.04 -9.17 8.79
C ASP A 58 15.58 -9.16 8.30
N GLU A 59 14.68 -9.85 9.00
CA GLU A 59 13.24 -9.87 8.69
C GLU A 59 12.59 -8.52 9.01
N LEU A 60 13.04 -7.87 10.10
CA LEU A 60 12.62 -6.52 10.46
C LEU A 60 13.12 -5.48 9.44
N GLU A 61 14.37 -5.58 9.00
CA GLU A 61 14.94 -4.69 7.98
C GLU A 61 14.22 -4.85 6.63
N SER A 62 13.92 -6.09 6.23
CA SER A 62 13.14 -6.38 5.02
C SER A 62 11.72 -5.82 5.10
N LEU A 63 11.06 -5.93 6.26
CA LEU A 63 9.74 -5.33 6.47
C LEU A 63 9.79 -3.80 6.39
N LEU A 64 10.79 -3.17 7.01
CA LEU A 64 10.96 -1.72 6.96
C LEU A 64 11.14 -1.23 5.52
N SER A 65 12.01 -1.89 4.75
CA SER A 65 12.20 -1.58 3.33
C SER A 65 10.90 -1.73 2.52
N SER A 66 10.11 -2.78 2.80
CA SER A 66 8.81 -2.99 2.13
C SER A 66 7.79 -1.88 2.47
N ILE A 67 7.82 -1.36 3.70
CA ILE A 67 6.96 -0.24 4.13
C ILE A 67 7.38 1.07 3.45
N GLU A 68 8.68 1.35 3.38
CA GLU A 68 9.20 2.54 2.69
C GLU A 68 8.84 2.51 1.20
N ASP A 69 8.99 1.35 0.56
CA ASP A 69 8.61 1.12 -0.82
C ASP A 69 7.11 1.28 -1.07
N LEU A 70 6.28 0.82 -0.12
CA LEU A 70 4.84 1.01 -0.17
C LEU A 70 4.49 2.50 -0.09
N HIS A 71 5.04 3.22 0.88
CA HIS A 71 4.83 4.65 1.04
C HIS A 71 5.20 5.44 -0.23
N ALA A 72 6.37 5.14 -0.82
CA ALA A 72 6.81 5.74 -2.08
C ALA A 72 5.86 5.44 -3.25
N SER A 73 5.23 4.26 -3.28
CA SER A 73 4.28 3.88 -4.33
C SER A 73 2.90 4.52 -4.19
N LEU A 74 2.49 4.87 -2.97
CA LEU A 74 1.21 5.52 -2.70
C LEU A 74 1.27 7.04 -2.87
N ALA A 75 2.44 7.67 -2.67
CA ALA A 75 2.61 9.12 -2.79
C ALA A 75 2.12 9.73 -4.13
N PRO A 76 2.35 9.12 -5.31
CA PRO A 76 1.83 9.64 -6.58
C PRO A 76 0.30 9.54 -6.69
N ILE A 77 -0.31 8.55 -6.04
CA ILE A 77 -1.77 8.36 -6.03
C ILE A 77 -2.44 9.47 -5.22
N ASP A 78 -1.80 9.92 -4.14
CA ASP A 78 -2.27 11.02 -3.29
C ASP A 78 -2.08 12.39 -3.95
N ALA A 79 -0.97 12.59 -4.69
CA ALA A 79 -0.70 13.82 -5.42
C ALA A 79 -1.76 14.11 -6.52
N ASP A 80 -2.27 13.06 -7.18
CA ASP A 80 -3.39 13.17 -8.11
C ASP A 80 -4.71 13.61 -7.43
N LEU A 81 -4.91 13.21 -6.18
CA LEU A 81 -6.07 13.57 -5.37
C LEU A 81 -6.01 15.04 -4.91
N GLU A 82 -4.84 15.53 -4.51
CA GLU A 82 -4.63 16.95 -4.17
C GLU A 82 -4.73 17.86 -5.40
N ALA A 83 -4.14 17.46 -6.54
CA ALA A 83 -4.21 18.22 -7.77
C ALA A 83 -5.65 18.34 -8.31
N ALA A 84 -6.45 17.28 -8.21
CA ALA A 84 -7.86 17.29 -8.61
C ALA A 84 -8.74 18.17 -7.69
N GLN A 85 -8.37 18.35 -6.43
CA GLN A 85 -9.06 19.26 -5.50
C GLN A 85 -8.69 20.73 -5.75
N LEU A 86 -7.44 21.02 -6.11
CA LEU A 86 -6.97 22.38 -6.43
C LEU A 86 -7.60 22.97 -7.69
N VAL A 87 -7.96 22.16 -8.68
CA VAL A 87 -8.62 22.64 -9.92
C VAL A 87 -10.10 23.00 -9.72
N ARG A 88 -10.69 22.70 -8.55
CA ARG A 88 -12.08 23.04 -8.21
C ARG A 88 -12.25 24.34 -7.40
N LEU A 89 -11.15 25.04 -7.09
CA LEU A 89 -11.15 26.35 -6.41
C LEU A 89 -10.94 27.49 -7.41
#